data_AF-A0AAU7SFY0-F1
#
_entry.id   AF-A0AAU7SFY0-F1
#
_cell.length_a   1.000
_cell.length_b   1.000
_cell.length_c   1.000
_cell.angle_alpha   90.00
_cell.angle_beta   90.00
_cell.angle_gamma   90.00
#
_symmetry.space_group_name_H-M   'P 1'
#
loop_
_entity.id
_entity.type
_entity.pdbx_description
1 polymer ?
#
loop_
_entity_poly.entity_id
_entity_poly.type
_entity_poly.pdbx_seq_one_letter_code
_entity_poly.pdbx_strand_id
1 'polypeptide(L)' 'MNDDFRLKLIKIRGEKIAHRNELLAMKMQNANTKGAGQDIDLDGMIAREQLAIDNLDDTIARLS' A
#
# COMPACT_ATOMS: atom_id res chain seq x y z
N MET A 1 23.12 12.40 -6.91
CA MET A 1 21.92 13.20 -6.62
C MET A 1 20.63 12.48 -7.02
N ASN A 2 20.54 11.86 -8.21
CA ASN A 2 19.34 11.08 -8.59
C ASN A 2 19.18 9.77 -7.76
N ASP A 3 20.30 9.14 -7.38
CA ASP A 3 20.27 7.89 -6.60
C ASP A 3 19.69 8.05 -5.19
N ASP A 4 19.97 9.16 -4.49
CA ASP A 4 19.40 9.44 -3.16
C ASP A 4 17.88 9.66 -3.24
N PHE A 5 17.43 10.34 -4.30
CA PHE A 5 16.01 10.56 -4.53
C PHE A 5 15.30 9.24 -4.87
N ARG A 6 15.88 8.44 -5.76
CA ARG A 6 15.38 7.10 -6.10
C ARG A 6 15.35 6.18 -4.88
N LEU A 7 16.38 6.19 -4.03
CA LEU A 7 16.42 5.42 -2.79
C LEU A 7 15.29 5.84 -1.83
N LYS A 8 15.00 7.13 -1.73
CA LYS A 8 13.88 7.64 -0.92
C LYS A 8 12.52 7.13 -1.43
N LEU A 9 12.31 7.11 -2.75
CA LEU A 9 11.08 6.58 -3.35
C LEU A 9 10.93 5.08 -3.10
N ILE A 10 12.02 4.31 -3.18
CA ILE A 10 12.01 2.86 -2.86
C ILE A 10 11.61 2.61 -1.40
N LYS A 11 12.08 3.44 -0.46
CA LYS A 11 11.68 3.35 0.95
C LYS A 11 10.18 3.60 1.14
N ILE A 12 9.66 4.68 0.54
CA ILE A 12 8.23 5.02 0.60
C ILE A 12 7.39 3.89 -0.01
N ARG A 13 7.82 3.32 -1.13
CA ARG A 13 7.16 2.16 -1.76
C ARG A 13 7.10 0.96 -0.80
N GLY A 14 8.19 0.69 -0.08
CA GLY A 14 8.23 -0.38 0.93
C GLY A 14 7.21 -0.17 2.05
N GLU A 15 7.10 1.06 2.57
CA GLU A 15 6.11 1.43 3.60
C GLU A 15 4.67 1.24 3.10
N LYS A 16 4.40 1.64 1.85
CA LYS A 16 3.09 1.47 1.21
C LYS A 16 2.71 0.00 1.01
N ILE A 17 3.68 -0.85 0.63
CA ILE A 17 3.47 -2.30 0.54
C ILE A 17 3.16 -2.89 1.92
N ALA A 18 3.88 -2.47 2.96
CA ALA A 18 3.64 -2.94 4.33
C ALA A 18 2.21 -2.58 4.79
N HIS A 19 1.81 -1.32 4.63
CA HIS A 19 0.47 -0.87 5.00
C HIS A 19 -0.63 -1.59 4.21
N ARG A 20 -0.49 -1.77 2.89
CA ARG A 20 -1.43 -2.55 2.07
C ARG A 20 -1.55 -4.00 2.57
N ASN A 21 -0.44 -4.62 2.97
CA ASN A 21 -0.43 -5.99 3.50
C ASN A 21 -1.12 -6.08 4.87
N GLU A 22 -0.96 -5.07 5.73
CA GLU A 22 -1.72 -4.97 6.99
C GLU A 22 -3.23 -4.88 6.72
N LEU A 23 -3.66 -4.05 5.77
CA LEU A 23 -5.07 -3.95 5.38
C LEU A 23 -5.62 -5.27 4.82
N LEU A 24 -4.82 -5.98 4.02
CA LEU A 24 -5.18 -7.32 3.53
C LEU A 24 -5.33 -8.33 4.68
N ALA A 25 -4.43 -8.29 5.67
CA ALA A 25 -4.51 -9.12 6.86
C ALA A 25 -5.77 -8.80 7.68
N MET A 26 -6.10 -7.52 7.86
CA MET A 26 -7.33 -7.08 8.51
C MET A 26 -8.57 -7.55 7.75
N LYS A 27 -8.58 -7.47 6.41
CA LYS A 27 -9.69 -7.97 5.57
C LYS A 27 -9.89 -9.48 5.73
N MET A 28 -8.81 -10.25 5.75
CA MET A 28 -8.87 -11.71 5.98
C MET A 28 -9.36 -12.06 7.39
N GLN A 29 -8.93 -11.31 8.40
CA GLN A 29 -9.39 -11.51 9.78
C GLN A 29 -10.87 -11.13 9.93
N ASN A 30 -11.31 -10.00 9.37
CA ASN A 30 -12.71 -9.57 9.37
C ASN A 30 -13.63 -10.56 8.63
N ALA A 31 -13.16 -11.19 7.55
CA ALA A 31 -13.90 -12.25 6.87
C ALA A 31 -14.11 -13.49 7.77
N ASN A 32 -13.16 -13.76 8.68
CA ASN A 32 -13.23 -14.87 9.63
C ASN A 32 -14.02 -14.53 10.91
N THR A 33 -14.06 -13.27 11.32
CA THR A 33 -14.84 -12.80 12.47
C THR A 33 -16.17 -12.21 12.00
N LYS A 34 -17.19 -13.07 11.82
CA LYS A 34 -18.59 -12.65 11.65
C LYS A 34 -19.05 -11.89 12.92
N GLY A 35 -18.81 -10.59 13.01
CA GLY A 35 -19.17 -9.82 14.19
C GLY A 35 -19.04 -8.32 14.02
N ALA A 36 -20.16 -7.67 13.68
CA ALA A 36 -20.60 -6.35 14.15
C ALA A 36 -19.55 -5.25 14.42
N GLY A 37 -18.56 -5.07 13.54
CA GLY A 37 -17.65 -3.92 13.53
C GLY A 37 -18.07 -2.91 12.46
N GLN A 38 -17.82 -1.61 12.70
CA GLN A 38 -18.06 -0.52 11.75
C GLN A 38 -17.61 -0.89 10.33
N ASP A 39 -18.38 -0.47 9.33
CA ASP A 39 -18.11 -0.72 7.91
C ASP A 39 -16.86 0.08 7.48
N ILE A 40 -15.68 -0.45 7.80
CA ILE A 40 -14.41 0.09 7.35
C ILE A 40 -14.26 -0.34 5.90
N ASP A 41 -14.19 0.65 4.99
CA ASP A 41 -13.92 0.47 3.56
C ASP A 41 -12.47 0.00 3.32
N LEU A 42 -12.18 -1.24 3.75
CA LEU A 42 -10.88 -1.88 3.57
C LEU A 42 -10.54 -2.03 2.09
N ASP A 43 -11.56 -2.24 1.24
CA ASP A 43 -11.38 -2.37 -0.20
C ASP A 43 -10.92 -1.07 -0.86
N GLY A 44 -11.59 0.04 -0.56
CA GLY A 44 -11.14 1.35 -1.03
C GLY A 44 -9.80 1.77 -0.43
N MET A 45 -9.49 1.40 0.81
CA MET A 45 -8.16 1.63 1.38
C MET A 45 -7.07 0.82 0.65
N ILE A 46 -7.29 -0.47 0.40
CA ILE A 46 -6.34 -1.33 -0.35
C ILE A 46 -6.15 -0.80 -1.77
N ALA A 47 -7.23 -0.40 -2.45
CA ALA A 47 -7.16 0.15 -3.81
C ALA A 47 -6.34 1.45 -3.87
N ARG A 48 -6.51 2.35 -2.88
CA ARG A 48 -5.71 3.58 -2.78
C ARG A 48 -4.22 3.28 -2.55
N GLU A 49 -3.91 2.33 -1.68
CA GLU A 49 -2.52 1.91 -1.43
C GLU A 49 -1.89 1.26 -2.67
N GLN A 50 -2.63 0.44 -3.42
CA GLN A 50 -2.17 -0.12 -4.67
C GLN A 50 -1.86 0.97 -5.71
N LEU A 51 -2.77 1.93 -5.89
CA LEU A 51 -2.55 3.05 -6.82
C LEU A 51 -1.31 3.88 -6.44
N ALA A 52 -1.06 4.09 -5.14
CA ALA A 52 0.13 4.78 -4.68
C ALA A 52 1.42 4.00 -5.01
N ILE A 53 1.40 2.67 -4.85
CA ILE A 53 2.52 1.79 -5.22
C ILE A 53 2.79 1.84 -6.73
N ASP A 54 1.74 1.76 -7.56
CA ASP A 54 1.87 1.78 -9.01
C ASP A 54 2.49 3.10 -9.50
N ASN A 55 2.03 4.23 -8.95
CA ASN A 55 2.61 5.55 -9.26
C ASN A 55 4.08 5.68 -8.82
N LEU A 56 4.44 5.07 -7.69
CA LEU A 56 5.83 5.03 -7.23
C LEU A 56 6.70 4.16 -8.15
N ASP A 57 6.19 3.01 -8.58
CA ASP A 57 6.88 2.13 -9.53
C ASP A 57 7.15 2.83 -10.87
N ASP A 58 6.13 3.50 -11.43
CA ASP A 58 6.28 4.32 -12.64
C ASP A 58 7.31 5.43 -12.46
N THR A 59 7.28 6.13 -11.33
CA THR A 59 8.22 7.23 -11.05
C THR A 59 9.64 6.71 -10.91
N ILE A 60 9.85 5.62 -10.18
CA ILE A 60 11.18 4.99 -10.00
C ILE A 60 11.71 4.51 -11.35
N ALA A 61 10.87 3.89 -12.19
CA ALA A 61 11.27 3.41 -13.51
C ALA A 61 11.72 4.55 -14.44
N ARG A 62 11.05 5.71 -14.39
CA ARG A 62 11.42 6.91 -15.16
C ARG A 62 12.71 7.57 -14.70
N LEU A 63 13.16 7.30 -13.49
CA LEU A 63 14.43 7.79 -12.94
C LEU A 63 15.61 6.85 -13.20
N SER A 64 15.38 5.70 -13.85
CA SER A 64 16.39 4.68 -14.11
C SER A 64 17.20 4.91 -15.37
#